data_AF-A0A914FUJ6-F1
#
_entry.id   AF-A0A914FUJ6-F1
#
_cell.length_a   1.000
_cell.length_b   1.000
_cell.length_c   1.000
_cell.angle_alpha   90.00
_cell.angle_beta   90.00
_cell.angle_gamma   90.00
#
_symmetry.space_group_name_H-M   'P 1'
#
loop_
_entity.id
_entity.type
_entity.pdbx_description
1 polymer ?
#
loop_
_entity_poly.entity_id
_entity_poly.type
_entity_poly.pdbx_seq_one_letter_code
_entity_poly.pdbx_strand_id
1 'polypeptide(L)'
;MTANLFDELISLRRISSTFKDQIEILENFGEQLASVSRIGDDYEVVKKYPEWKDRLKAALFAEVTDSIETFAKSLFSLAKIIQRLEGLFEEPRHQKVSETHESDLITFVSHLRSIYVEYSNFIAAASEEFTQISEGKRIKLELKKRSLYDESFEIRSSYQRLKEDFKKFVVE
;
A
#
# COMPACT_ATOMS: atom_id res chain seq x y z
N MET A 1 19.84 3.47 -18.57
CA MET A 1 18.59 4.26 -18.56
C MET A 1 18.40 4.75 -17.15
N THR A 2 18.83 5.98 -16.85
CA THR A 2 18.60 6.62 -15.55
C THR A 2 17.12 6.95 -15.47
N ALA A 3 16.39 6.26 -14.60
CA ALA A 3 15.02 6.67 -14.29
C ALA A 3 15.05 8.08 -13.71
N ASN A 4 14.15 8.95 -14.18
CA ASN A 4 14.06 10.31 -13.71
C ASN A 4 13.52 10.31 -12.26
N LEU A 5 14.19 11.00 -11.35
CA LEU A 5 13.78 11.12 -9.94
C LEU A 5 12.37 11.71 -9.79
N PHE A 6 11.96 12.55 -10.75
CA PHE A 6 10.60 13.06 -10.81
C PHE A 6 9.56 11.96 -11.11
N ASP A 7 9.91 10.97 -11.94
CA ASP A 7 9.04 9.82 -12.24
C ASP A 7 8.86 8.92 -11.01
N GLU A 8 9.89 8.82 -10.15
CA GLU A 8 9.78 8.11 -8.88
C GLU A 8 8.76 8.80 -7.95
N LEU A 9 8.77 10.14 -7.89
CA LEU A 9 7.77 10.89 -7.11
C LEU A 9 6.35 10.78 -7.68
N ILE A 10 6.21 10.65 -9.01
CA ILE A 10 4.91 10.34 -9.65
C ILE A 10 4.47 8.92 -9.27
N SER A 11 5.38 7.97 -9.28
CA SER A 11 5.12 6.58 -8.93
C SER A 11 4.63 6.42 -7.49
N LEU A 12 5.16 7.21 -6.55
CA LEU A 12 4.67 7.26 -5.17
C LEU A 12 3.19 7.65 -5.08
N ARG A 13 2.69 8.57 -5.92
CA ARG A 13 1.27 8.92 -5.93
C ARG A 13 0.40 7.73 -6.33
N ARG A 14 0.82 6.99 -7.36
CA ARG A 14 0.11 5.79 -7.81
C ARG A 14 0.10 4.73 -6.71
N ILE A 15 1.25 4.47 -6.08
CA ILE A 15 1.37 3.53 -4.96
C ILE A 15 0.45 3.95 -3.81
N SER A 16 0.41 5.24 -3.46
CA SER A 16 -0.45 5.76 -2.40
C SER A 16 -1.94 5.54 -2.69
N SER A 17 -2.38 5.72 -3.94
CA SER A 17 -3.76 5.41 -4.34
C SER A 17 -4.03 3.92 -4.21
N THR A 18 -3.14 3.07 -4.73
CA THR A 18 -3.29 1.62 -4.65
C THR A 18 -3.39 1.16 -3.20
N PHE A 19 -2.55 1.65 -2.30
CA PHE A 19 -2.64 1.30 -0.87
C PHE A 19 -3.98 1.69 -0.28
N LYS A 20 -4.47 2.91 -0.54
CA LYS A 20 -5.79 3.34 -0.04
C LYS A 20 -6.90 2.39 -0.51
N ASP A 21 -6.93 2.10 -1.81
CA ASP A 21 -7.98 1.28 -2.42
C ASP A 21 -7.93 -0.16 -1.88
N GLN A 22 -6.72 -0.75 -1.75
CA GLN A 22 -6.58 -2.10 -1.22
C GLN A 22 -6.94 -2.18 0.27
N ILE A 23 -6.59 -1.17 1.08
CA ILE A 23 -7.00 -1.12 2.50
C ILE A 23 -8.52 -1.14 2.60
N GLU A 24 -9.22 -0.35 1.79
CA GLU A 24 -10.69 -0.30 1.79
C GLU A 24 -11.32 -1.65 1.43
N ILE A 25 -10.77 -2.38 0.46
CA ILE A 25 -11.23 -3.73 0.10
C ILE A 25 -11.04 -4.69 1.29
N LEU A 26 -9.86 -4.68 1.92
CA LEU A 26 -9.53 -5.57 3.02
C LEU A 26 -10.36 -5.27 4.29
N GLU A 27 -10.62 -4.00 4.59
CA GLU A 27 -11.49 -3.58 5.69
C GLU A 27 -12.94 -4.05 5.48
N ASN A 28 -13.46 -3.93 4.25
CA ASN A 28 -14.86 -4.28 3.92
C ASN A 28 -15.11 -5.79 3.90
N PHE A 29 -14.10 -6.60 3.62
CA PHE A 29 -14.26 -8.03 3.47
C PHE A 29 -14.82 -8.73 4.73
N GLY A 30 -14.34 -8.33 5.92
CA GLY A 30 -14.82 -8.90 7.18
C GLY A 30 -16.32 -8.69 7.40
N GLU A 31 -16.84 -7.53 6.98
CA GLU A 31 -18.26 -7.20 7.03
C GLU A 31 -19.08 -7.96 5.99
N GLN A 32 -18.53 -8.13 4.78
CA GLN A 32 -19.16 -8.90 3.71
C GLN A 32 -19.31 -10.37 4.11
N LEU A 33 -18.26 -11.00 4.64
CA LEU A 33 -18.32 -12.38 5.13
C LEU A 33 -19.31 -12.54 6.30
N ALA A 34 -19.33 -11.60 7.23
CA ALA A 34 -20.30 -11.60 8.33
C ALA A 34 -21.73 -11.51 7.79
N SER A 35 -21.96 -10.69 6.76
CA SER A 35 -23.26 -10.54 6.11
C SER A 35 -23.69 -11.82 5.40
N VAL A 36 -22.81 -12.44 4.61
CA VAL A 36 -23.04 -13.74 3.96
C VAL A 36 -23.38 -14.82 4.99
N SER A 37 -22.74 -14.78 6.15
CA SER A 37 -22.97 -15.75 7.22
C SER A 37 -24.35 -15.64 7.87
N ARG A 38 -24.93 -14.43 7.90
CA ARG A 38 -26.24 -14.13 8.51
C ARG A 38 -27.44 -14.41 7.62
N ILE A 39 -27.25 -14.56 6.30
CA ILE A 39 -28.35 -14.92 5.39
C ILE A 39 -28.85 -16.32 5.76
N GLY A 40 -30.14 -16.40 6.05
CA GLY A 40 -30.84 -17.63 6.43
C GLY A 40 -31.21 -18.51 5.24
N ASP A 41 -31.47 -19.79 5.52
CA ASP A 41 -31.79 -20.80 4.52
C ASP A 41 -33.22 -20.68 3.95
N ASP A 42 -34.01 -19.77 4.50
CA ASP A 42 -35.41 -19.51 4.16
C ASP A 42 -35.58 -18.69 2.87
N TYR A 43 -34.53 -17.97 2.45
CA TYR A 43 -34.49 -17.22 1.19
C TYR A 43 -34.60 -18.14 -0.04
N GLU A 44 -35.46 -17.80 -1.00
CA GLU A 44 -35.70 -18.63 -2.19
C GLU A 44 -34.44 -18.92 -3.00
N VAL A 45 -33.54 -17.94 -3.11
CA VAL A 45 -32.27 -18.11 -3.82
C VAL A 45 -31.38 -19.16 -3.15
N VAL A 46 -31.43 -19.23 -1.81
CA VAL A 46 -30.66 -20.20 -1.02
C VAL A 46 -31.21 -21.59 -1.21
N LYS A 47 -32.53 -21.74 -1.13
CA LYS A 47 -33.23 -23.02 -1.39
C LYS A 47 -32.95 -23.56 -2.78
N LYS A 48 -32.87 -22.68 -3.77
CA LYS A 48 -32.64 -23.05 -5.18
C LYS A 48 -31.18 -23.36 -5.49
N TYR A 49 -30.24 -22.76 -4.76
CA TYR A 49 -28.79 -22.89 -4.97
C TYR A 49 -28.10 -23.14 -3.64
N PRO A 50 -28.18 -24.35 -3.04
CA PRO A 50 -27.66 -24.62 -1.70
C PRO A 50 -26.15 -24.31 -1.55
N GLU A 51 -25.38 -24.38 -2.63
CA GLU A 51 -23.95 -24.06 -2.66
C GLU A 51 -23.62 -22.56 -2.77
N TRP A 52 -24.63 -21.68 -2.84
CA TRP A 52 -24.44 -20.24 -3.05
C TRP A 52 -23.49 -19.62 -2.02
N LYS A 53 -23.60 -20.04 -0.76
CA LYS A 53 -22.84 -19.50 0.38
C LYS A 53 -21.37 -19.81 0.23
N ASP A 54 -21.05 -21.05 -0.13
CA ASP A 54 -19.67 -21.49 -0.33
C ASP A 54 -19.06 -20.87 -1.59
N ARG A 55 -19.83 -20.76 -2.68
CA ARG A 55 -19.38 -20.06 -3.89
C ARG A 55 -19.11 -18.58 -3.65
N LEU A 56 -19.99 -17.90 -2.91
CA LEU A 56 -19.82 -16.50 -2.61
C LEU A 56 -18.64 -16.26 -1.68
N LYS A 57 -18.47 -17.09 -0.64
CA LYS A 57 -17.27 -17.06 0.20
C LYS A 57 -16.01 -17.28 -0.63
N ALA A 58 -15.97 -18.28 -1.50
CA ALA A 58 -14.82 -18.54 -2.36
C ALA A 58 -14.49 -17.36 -3.29
N ALA A 59 -15.51 -16.72 -3.87
CA ALA A 59 -15.34 -15.53 -4.69
C ALA A 59 -14.76 -14.35 -3.89
N LEU A 60 -15.29 -14.11 -2.69
CA LEU A 60 -14.78 -13.07 -1.79
C LEU A 60 -13.32 -13.37 -1.38
N PHE A 61 -12.99 -14.63 -1.07
CA PHE A 61 -11.61 -15.03 -0.73
C PHE A 61 -10.65 -14.79 -1.89
N ALA A 62 -11.07 -15.06 -3.13
CA ALA A 62 -10.26 -14.78 -4.30
C ALA A 62 -9.98 -13.27 -4.44
N GLU A 63 -11.01 -12.42 -4.30
CA GLU A 63 -10.86 -10.96 -4.37
C GLU A 63 -9.91 -10.40 -3.31
N VAL A 64 -9.97 -10.92 -2.08
CA VAL A 64 -9.02 -10.58 -1.02
C VAL A 64 -7.60 -11.03 -1.36
N THR A 65 -7.43 -12.24 -1.87
CA THR A 65 -6.12 -12.77 -2.24
C THR A 65 -5.47 -11.88 -3.30
N ASP A 66 -6.25 -11.50 -4.31
CA ASP A 66 -5.82 -10.59 -5.37
C ASP A 66 -5.45 -9.20 -4.83
N SER A 67 -6.22 -8.71 -3.84
CA SER A 67 -5.96 -7.44 -3.16
C SER A 67 -4.65 -7.46 -2.38
N ILE A 68 -4.39 -8.51 -1.60
CA ILE A 68 -3.12 -8.70 -0.86
C ILE A 68 -1.94 -8.77 -1.84
N GLU A 69 -2.08 -9.52 -2.94
CA GLU A 69 -1.00 -9.63 -3.93
C GLU A 69 -0.72 -8.28 -4.61
N THR A 70 -1.77 -7.52 -4.94
CA THR A 70 -1.66 -6.17 -5.51
C THR A 70 -1.00 -5.20 -4.53
N PHE A 71 -1.34 -5.31 -3.24
CA PHE A 71 -0.72 -4.56 -2.17
C PHE A 71 0.77 -4.92 -2.05
N ALA A 72 1.13 -6.20 -2.03
CA ALA A 72 2.49 -6.69 -1.92
C ALA A 72 3.36 -6.23 -3.12
N LYS A 73 2.82 -6.25 -4.34
CA LYS A 73 3.49 -5.71 -5.55
C LYS A 73 3.75 -4.20 -5.42
N SER A 74 2.83 -3.47 -4.82
CA SER A 74 2.97 -2.03 -4.56
C SER A 74 4.02 -1.75 -3.47
N LEU A 75 4.09 -2.57 -2.43
CA LEU A 75 5.15 -2.53 -1.42
C LEU A 75 6.53 -2.81 -2.01
N PHE A 76 6.65 -3.80 -2.88
CA PHE A 76 7.89 -4.08 -3.58
C PHE A 76 8.33 -2.91 -4.48
N SER A 77 7.37 -2.24 -5.13
CA SER A 77 7.65 -1.03 -5.90
C SER A 77 8.12 0.11 -5.00
N LEU A 78 7.49 0.31 -3.84
CA LEU A 78 7.92 1.28 -2.84
C LEU A 78 9.34 1.00 -2.35
N ALA A 79 9.68 -0.26 -2.05
CA ALA A 79 11.02 -0.66 -1.63
C ALA A 79 12.10 -0.30 -2.66
N LYS A 80 11.80 -0.50 -3.96
CA LYS A 80 12.72 -0.08 -5.05
C LYS A 80 12.90 1.44 -5.12
N ILE A 81 11.83 2.20 -4.91
CA ILE A 81 11.90 3.66 -4.88
C ILE A 81 12.78 4.11 -3.71
N ILE A 82 12.55 3.54 -2.52
CA ILE A 82 13.35 3.79 -1.31
C ILE A 82 14.84 3.52 -1.60
N GLN A 83 15.19 2.36 -2.15
CA GLN A 83 16.58 2.02 -2.50
C GLN A 83 17.21 3.01 -3.50
N ARG A 84 16.44 3.48 -4.48
CA ARG A 84 16.95 4.45 -5.46
C ARG A 84 17.17 5.83 -4.86
N LEU A 85 16.26 6.27 -4.01
CA LEU A 85 16.41 7.53 -3.27
C LEU A 85 17.60 7.45 -2.31
N GLU A 86 17.85 6.29 -1.71
CA GLU A 86 19.02 6.05 -0.85
C GLU A 86 20.34 6.05 -1.63
N GLY A 87 20.34 5.51 -2.85
CA GLY A 87 21.52 5.54 -3.73
C GLY A 87 22.00 6.97 -4.03
N LEU A 88 21.16 7.99 -3.86
CA LEU A 88 21.57 9.40 -3.98
C LEU A 88 22.53 9.85 -2.87
N PHE A 89 22.58 9.16 -1.73
CA PHE A 89 23.54 9.44 -0.65
C PHE A 89 24.93 8.85 -0.92
N GLU A 90 25.02 7.76 -1.67
CA GLU A 90 26.23 6.93 -1.76
C GLU A 90 27.10 7.22 -3.00
N GLU A 91 26.60 7.93 -4.01
CA GLU A 91 27.35 8.19 -5.25
C GLU A 91 28.30 9.41 -5.14
N PRO A 92 29.64 9.22 -5.17
CA PRO A 92 30.61 10.31 -5.01
C PRO A 92 30.64 11.30 -6.20
N ARG A 93 29.91 11.02 -7.29
CA ARG A 93 29.94 11.78 -8.55
C ARG A 93 28.73 12.68 -8.74
N HIS A 94 27.80 12.69 -7.80
CA HIS A 94 26.58 13.46 -7.89
C HIS A 94 26.39 14.31 -6.64
N GLN A 95 27.06 15.47 -6.64
CA GLN A 95 26.48 16.73 -6.15
C GLN A 95 25.16 17.03 -6.91
N LYS A 96 24.18 16.10 -6.89
CA LYS A 96 22.85 16.28 -7.50
C LYS A 96 21.80 16.68 -6.48
N VAL A 97 22.08 16.54 -5.19
CA VAL A 97 21.29 17.14 -4.13
C VAL A 97 22.20 18.18 -3.51
N SER A 98 21.80 19.45 -3.50
CA SER A 98 22.56 20.45 -2.77
C SER A 98 22.61 20.06 -1.29
N GLU A 99 23.66 20.43 -0.56
CA GLU A 99 23.74 20.24 0.91
C GLU A 99 22.47 20.74 1.64
N THR A 100 21.75 21.67 1.01
CA THR A 100 20.49 22.27 1.48
C THR A 100 19.30 21.30 1.56
N HIS A 101 19.28 20.19 0.81
CA HIS A 101 18.11 19.30 0.74
C HIS A 101 18.41 17.83 1.09
N GLU A 102 19.65 17.51 1.50
CA GLU A 102 20.01 16.20 2.05
C GLU A 102 19.11 15.86 3.24
N SER A 103 18.87 16.83 4.12
CA SER A 103 17.96 16.67 5.25
C SER A 103 16.53 16.36 4.82
N ASP A 104 16.01 17.00 3.76
CA ASP A 104 14.66 16.72 3.26
C ASP A 104 14.57 15.32 2.67
N LEU A 105 15.61 14.88 1.94
CA LEU A 105 15.69 13.53 1.40
C LEU A 105 15.75 12.49 2.51
N ILE A 106 16.57 12.69 3.55
CA ILE A 106 16.66 11.81 4.71
C ILE A 106 15.29 11.73 5.42
N THR A 107 14.68 12.87 5.71
CA THR A 107 13.38 12.95 6.37
C THR A 107 12.32 12.21 5.55
N PHE A 108 12.28 12.43 4.24
CA PHE A 108 11.30 11.81 3.36
C PHE A 108 11.52 10.29 3.20
N VAL A 109 12.77 9.84 3.00
CA VAL A 109 13.11 8.41 2.89
C VAL A 109 12.82 7.68 4.20
N SER A 110 13.14 8.28 5.35
CA SER A 110 12.83 7.74 6.67
C SER A 110 11.32 7.53 6.87
N HIS A 111 10.52 8.50 6.42
CA HIS A 111 9.07 8.41 6.40
C HIS A 111 8.56 7.25 5.53
N LEU A 112 9.06 7.14 4.29
CA LEU A 112 8.70 6.03 3.40
C LEU A 112 9.08 4.66 3.98
N ARG A 113 10.25 4.55 4.63
CA ARG A 113 10.68 3.34 5.34
C ARG A 113 9.74 2.96 6.48
N SER A 114 9.32 3.95 7.29
CA SER A 114 8.35 3.73 8.37
C SER A 114 7.06 3.11 7.82
N ILE A 115 6.52 3.69 6.75
CA ILE A 115 5.31 3.17 6.10
C ILE A 115 5.54 1.78 5.51
N TYR A 116 6.66 1.56 4.82
CA TYR A 116 7.02 0.25 4.27
C TYR A 116 7.03 -0.84 5.35
N VAL A 117 7.64 -0.58 6.52
CA VAL A 117 7.68 -1.53 7.63
C VAL A 117 6.28 -1.81 8.17
N GLU A 118 5.50 -0.77 8.45
CA GLU A 118 4.14 -0.90 8.98
C GLU A 118 3.25 -1.72 8.05
N TYR A 119 3.28 -1.41 6.75
CA TYR A 119 2.48 -2.11 5.75
C TYR A 119 2.99 -3.52 5.43
N SER A 120 4.30 -3.77 5.56
CA SER A 120 4.84 -5.14 5.45
C SER A 120 4.36 -6.01 6.61
N ASN A 121 4.35 -5.48 7.83
CA ASN A 121 3.81 -6.17 9.00
C ASN A 121 2.31 -6.43 8.85
N PHE A 122 1.57 -5.44 8.33
CA PHE A 122 0.16 -5.60 8.03
C PHE A 122 -0.11 -6.71 7.03
N ILE A 123 0.61 -6.76 5.89
CA ILE A 123 0.40 -7.80 4.89
C ILE A 123 0.73 -9.19 5.41
N ALA A 124 1.77 -9.31 6.24
CA ALA A 124 2.09 -10.57 6.91
C ALA A 124 0.95 -11.01 7.84
N ALA A 125 0.48 -10.11 8.71
CA ALA A 125 -0.64 -10.37 9.61
C ALA A 125 -1.92 -10.69 8.85
N ALA A 126 -2.27 -9.90 7.84
CA ALA A 126 -3.44 -10.10 7.00
C ALA A 126 -3.41 -11.48 6.32
N SER A 127 -2.28 -11.88 5.74
CA SER A 127 -2.15 -13.21 5.09
C SER A 127 -2.38 -14.36 6.08
N GLU A 128 -1.87 -14.25 7.29
CA GLU A 128 -2.09 -15.23 8.36
C GLU A 128 -3.55 -15.24 8.83
N GLU A 129 -4.12 -14.05 9.05
CA GLU A 129 -5.49 -13.83 9.47
C GLU A 129 -6.50 -14.34 8.44
N PHE A 130 -6.30 -14.11 7.15
CA PHE A 130 -7.17 -14.64 6.08
C PHE A 130 -7.16 -16.16 6.00
N THR A 131 -6.03 -16.79 6.31
CA THR A 131 -5.97 -18.25 6.45
C THR A 131 -6.92 -18.71 7.56
N GLN A 132 -7.00 -17.99 8.67
CA GLN A 132 -7.90 -18.29 9.80
C GLN A 132 -9.37 -17.92 9.55
N ILE A 133 -9.66 -16.90 8.73
CA ILE A 133 -11.04 -16.53 8.36
C ILE A 133 -11.70 -17.63 7.53
N SER A 134 -10.94 -18.37 6.73
CA SER A 134 -11.44 -19.57 6.05
C SER A 134 -12.02 -20.61 7.03
N GLU A 135 -11.59 -20.57 8.30
CA GLU A 135 -12.08 -21.39 9.40
C GLU A 135 -13.26 -20.77 10.18
N GLY A 136 -13.77 -19.61 9.74
CA GLY A 136 -14.94 -18.96 10.32
C GLY A 136 -14.66 -18.03 11.52
N LYS A 137 -13.39 -17.65 11.75
CA LYS A 137 -13.03 -16.68 12.80
C LYS A 137 -13.28 -15.25 12.32
N ARG A 138 -13.76 -14.40 13.23
CA ARG A 138 -14.07 -12.99 12.95
C ARG A 138 -12.82 -12.16 13.13
N ILE A 139 -12.51 -11.33 12.13
CA ILE A 139 -11.30 -10.52 12.13
C ILE A 139 -11.67 -9.05 11.93
N LYS A 140 -10.89 -8.20 12.58
CA LYS A 140 -10.94 -6.74 12.43
C LYS A 140 -9.55 -6.28 12.02
N LEU A 141 -9.32 -6.19 10.71
CA LEU A 141 -8.13 -5.57 10.16
C LEU A 141 -8.28 -4.05 10.35
N GLU A 142 -7.59 -3.48 11.35
CA GLU A 142 -7.54 -2.04 11.54
C GLU A 142 -6.18 -1.50 11.09
N LEU A 143 -6.05 -1.23 9.78
CA LEU A 143 -4.87 -0.53 9.28
C LEU A 143 -5.16 0.95 9.13
N LYS A 144 -4.30 1.79 9.71
CA LYS A 144 -4.39 3.23 9.48
C LYS A 144 -3.92 3.56 8.07
N LYS A 145 -4.78 4.23 7.32
CA LYS A 145 -4.40 4.85 6.04
C LYS A 145 -3.36 5.94 6.33
N ARG A 146 -2.15 5.76 5.82
CA ARG A 146 -1.03 6.71 5.97
C ARG A 146 -0.72 7.32 4.63
N SER A 147 -0.40 8.61 4.65
CA SER A 147 -0.03 9.34 3.45
C SER A 147 1.46 9.17 3.19
N LEU A 148 1.85 8.82 1.97
CA LEU A 148 3.27 8.74 1.62
C LEU A 148 3.97 10.11 1.64
N TYR A 149 3.23 11.23 1.62
CA TYR A 149 3.81 12.57 1.43
C TYR A 149 3.11 13.70 2.19
N ASP A 150 2.00 13.44 2.87
CA ASP A 150 1.19 14.47 3.54
C ASP A 150 0.80 14.10 4.96
N GLU A 151 1.70 13.42 5.67
CA GLU A 151 1.42 12.97 7.04
C GLU A 151 1.70 14.04 8.09
N SER A 152 2.71 14.87 7.87
CA SER A 152 3.05 16.01 8.72
C SER A 152 3.46 17.20 7.87
N PHE A 153 3.48 18.39 8.48
CA PHE A 153 3.99 19.59 7.83
C PHE A 153 5.44 19.38 7.32
N GLU A 154 6.27 18.73 8.12
CA GLU A 154 7.66 18.47 7.80
C GLU A 154 7.80 17.55 6.58
N ILE A 155 7.07 16.43 6.54
CA ILE A 155 7.05 15.51 5.40
C ILE A 155 6.52 16.21 4.14
N ARG A 156 5.41 16.93 4.25
CA ARG A 156 4.82 17.69 3.14
C ARG A 156 5.83 18.69 2.59
N SER A 157 6.49 19.44 3.47
CA SER A 157 7.46 20.45 3.07
C SER A 157 8.69 19.84 2.39
N SER A 158 9.19 18.72 2.93
CA SER A 158 10.32 17.96 2.37
C SER A 158 9.98 17.45 0.97
N TYR A 159 8.80 16.83 0.82
CA TYR A 159 8.33 16.34 -0.48
C TYR A 159 8.20 17.46 -1.52
N GLN A 160 7.62 18.62 -1.17
CA GLN A 160 7.47 19.71 -2.14
C GLN A 160 8.82 20.28 -2.57
N ARG A 161 9.77 20.46 -1.64
CA ARG A 161 11.13 20.93 -1.97
C ARG A 161 11.85 19.95 -2.89
N LEU A 162 11.86 18.65 -2.54
CA LEU A 162 12.43 17.59 -3.38
C LEU A 162 11.78 17.53 -4.77
N LYS A 163 10.46 17.68 -4.83
CA LYS A 163 9.72 17.67 -6.11
C LYS A 163 10.11 18.82 -7.02
N GLU A 164 10.19 20.04 -6.50
CA GLU A 164 10.60 21.20 -7.31
C GLU A 164 12.06 21.08 -7.75
N ASP A 165 12.91 20.44 -6.95
CA ASP A 165 14.31 20.25 -7.30
C ASP A 165 14.49 19.15 -8.34
N PHE A 166 13.83 18.00 -8.17
CA PHE A 166 13.88 16.89 -9.13
C PHE A 166 13.32 17.27 -10.50
N LYS A 167 12.40 18.24 -10.59
CA LYS A 167 11.97 18.83 -11.88
C LYS A 167 13.11 19.50 -12.65
N LYS A 168 14.09 20.08 -11.96
CA LYS A 168 15.22 20.78 -12.62
C LYS A 168 16.19 19.80 -13.26
N PHE A 169 16.30 18.59 -12.72
CA PHE A 169 17.11 17.50 -13.28
C PHE A 169 16.46 16.78 -14.47
N VAL A 170 15.31 17.26 -14.95
CA VAL A 170 14.58 16.70 -16.12
C VAL A 170 15.14 17.24 -17.46
N VAL A 171 16.11 18.16 -17.42
CA VAL A 171 16.69 18.76 -18.64
C VAL A 171 18.14 18.33 -18.79
N GLU A 172 18.36 17.25 -19.56
CA GLU A 172 19.44 17.05 -20.56
C GLU A 172 19.30 15.69 -21.26
#